data_AF-A0A5R8LDH7-F1
#
_entry.id   AF-A0A5R8LDH7-F1
#
_cell.length_a   1.000
_cell.length_b   1.000
_cell.length_c   1.000
_cell.angle_alpha   90.00
_cell.angle_beta   90.00
_cell.angle_gamma   90.00
#
_symmetry.space_group_name_H-M   'P 1'
#
loop_
_entity.id
_entity.type
_entity.pdbx_description
1 polymer ?
#
loop_
_entity_poly.entity_id
_entity_poly.type
_entity_poly.pdbx_seq_one_letter_code
_entity_poly.pdbx_strand_id
1 'polypeptide(L)' 'MIDDRRAEHLRREWAATSARIDRMQADYPKCKGCGQSALALDAAGLCSKVTESHRTYRARLGLSPVPAGRGGRR' A
#
# COMPACT_ATOMS: atom_id res chain seq x y z
N MET A 1 15.23 -11.57 30.60
CA MET A 1 15.03 -10.11 30.71
C MET A 1 16.02 -9.47 29.75
N ILE A 2 15.57 -8.58 28.83
CA ILE A 2 16.49 -7.90 27.91
C ILE A 2 17.17 -6.77 28.69
N ASP A 3 18.50 -6.76 28.68
CA ASP A 3 19.34 -5.73 29.30
C ASP A 3 19.04 -4.34 28.69
N ASP A 4 18.99 -3.28 29.51
CA ASP A 4 18.57 -1.93 29.09
C ASP A 4 19.38 -1.39 27.89
N ARG A 5 20.68 -1.68 27.86
CA ARG A 5 21.56 -1.28 26.75
C ARG A 5 21.18 -1.99 25.44
N ARG A 6 20.76 -3.24 25.53
CA ARG A 6 20.27 -4.03 24.38
C ARG A 6 18.90 -3.55 23.93
N ALA A 7 18.03 -3.15 24.85
CA ALA A 7 16.73 -2.55 24.52
C ALA A 7 16.89 -1.21 23.79
N GLU A 8 17.80 -0.34 24.23
CA GLU A 8 18.10 0.93 23.55
C GLU A 8 18.66 0.71 22.14
N HIS A 9 19.61 -0.22 21.99
CA HIS A 9 20.18 -0.55 20.69
C HIS A 9 19.10 -1.01 19.70
N LEU A 10 18.22 -1.94 20.12
CA LEU A 10 17.11 -2.42 19.30
C LEU A 10 16.12 -1.30 18.92
N ARG A 11 15.83 -0.35 19.83
CA ARG A 11 14.97 0.79 19.51
C ARG A 11 15.60 1.69 18.43
N ARG A 12 16.91 1.94 18.50
CA ARG A 12 17.62 2.73 17.49
C ARG A 12 17.65 2.04 16.13
N GLU A 13 17.93 0.73 16.13
CA GLU A 13 17.92 -0.08 14.91
C GLU A 13 16.53 -0.14 14.28
N TRP A 14 15.49 -0.28 15.11
CA TRP A 14 14.10 -0.25 14.67
C TRP A 14 13.77 1.10 14.04
N ALA A 15 14.06 2.21 14.72
CA ALA A 15 13.80 3.56 14.20
C ALA A 15 14.51 3.81 12.85
N ALA A 16 15.78 3.39 12.73
CA ALA A 16 16.54 3.52 11.48
C ALA A 16 15.93 2.67 10.35
N THR A 17 15.43 1.48 10.67
CA THR A 17 14.80 0.58 9.69
C THR A 17 13.42 1.11 9.27
N SER A 18 12.60 1.56 10.22
CA SER A 18 11.31 2.20 9.94
C SER A 18 11.46 3.42 9.05
N ALA A 19 12.42 4.31 9.35
CA ALA A 19 12.68 5.49 8.53
C ALA A 19 13.06 5.16 7.08
N ARG A 20 13.78 4.06 6.84
CA ARG A 20 14.09 3.58 5.48
C ARG A 20 12.85 3.09 4.76
N ILE A 21 11.98 2.34 5.46
CA ILE A 21 10.71 1.84 4.91
C ILE A 21 9.79 3.02 4.57
N ASP A 22 9.66 3.99 5.48
CA ASP A 22 8.84 5.19 5.25
C ASP A 22 9.32 5.97 4.03
N ARG A 23 10.65 6.13 3.88
CA ARG A 23 11.22 6.76 2.68
C ARG A 23 10.92 5.97 1.41
N MET A 24 11.01 4.64 1.44
CA MET A 24 10.67 3.82 0.27
C MET A 24 9.18 3.90 -0.08
N GLN A 25 8.30 4.06 0.91
CA GLN A 25 6.86 4.17 0.68
C GLN A 25 6.38 5.59 0.39
N ALA A 26 7.23 6.60 0.59
CA ALA A 26 6.88 8.01 0.34
C ALA A 26 6.50 8.25 -1.12
N ASP A 27 7.21 7.62 -2.06
CA ASP A 27 6.96 7.74 -3.50
C ASP A 27 5.85 6.81 -4.02
N TYR A 28 5.24 5.99 -3.17
CA TYR A 28 4.21 5.06 -3.63
C TYR A 28 2.93 5.79 -4.00
N PRO A 29 2.38 5.53 -5.20
CA PRO A 29 1.16 6.18 -5.64
C PRO A 29 -0.02 5.83 -4.72
N LYS A 30 -0.89 6.81 -4.48
CA LYS A 30 -2.07 6.66 -3.64
C LYS A 30 -3.27 6.20 -4.47
N CYS A 31 -3.98 5.19 -3.98
CA CYS A 31 -5.22 4.72 -4.57
C CYS A 31 -6.31 5.81 -4.49
N LYS A 32 -6.94 6.15 -5.61
CA LYS A 32 -8.01 7.17 -5.64
C LYS A 32 -9.31 6.74 -4.95
N GLY A 33 -9.52 5.43 -4.77
CA GLY A 33 -10.74 4.87 -4.16
C GLY A 33 -10.65 4.61 -2.65
N CYS A 34 -9.44 4.45 -2.10
CA CYS A 34 -9.27 4.20 -0.65
C CYS A 34 -8.14 4.98 0.02
N GLY A 35 -7.39 5.79 -0.74
CA GLY A 35 -6.31 6.65 -0.22
C GLY A 35 -5.05 5.92 0.24
N GLN A 36 -5.00 4.60 0.17
CA GLN A 36 -3.84 3.81 0.60
C GLN A 36 -2.70 3.89 -0.41
N SER A 37 -1.46 3.86 0.07
CA SER A 37 -0.28 3.64 -0.78
C SER A 37 -0.35 2.27 -1.42
N ALA A 38 -0.05 2.17 -2.71
CA ALA A 38 0.02 0.91 -3.43
C ALA A 38 1.29 0.87 -4.28
N LEU A 39 1.90 -0.31 -4.39
CA LEU A 39 3.04 -0.55 -5.28
C LEU A 39 2.70 -0.29 -6.75
N ALA A 40 1.46 -0.59 -7.13
CA ALA A 40 0.94 -0.39 -8.46
C ALA A 40 -0.54 -0.03 -8.40
N LEU A 41 -0.95 0.87 -9.28
CA LEU A 41 -2.35 1.17 -9.55
C LEU A 41 -2.73 0.59 -10.92
N ASP A 42 -4.01 0.29 -11.09
CA ASP A 42 -4.56 -0.02 -12.41
C ASP A 42 -4.74 1.25 -13.27
N ALA A 43 -5.22 1.07 -14.50
CA ALA A 43 -5.51 2.18 -15.42
C ALA A 43 -6.55 3.18 -14.88
N ALA A 44 -7.37 2.78 -13.90
CA ALA A 44 -8.34 3.65 -13.23
C ALA A 44 -7.74 4.39 -12.02
N GLY A 45 -6.46 4.18 -11.69
CA GLY A 45 -5.81 4.77 -10.51
C GLY A 45 -6.23 4.09 -9.20
N LEU A 46 -6.65 2.83 -9.25
CA LEU A 46 -7.11 2.05 -8.11
C LEU A 46 -6.12 0.92 -7.77
N CYS A 47 -6.01 0.60 -6.48
CA CYS A 47 -5.25 -0.56 -6.03
C CYS A 47 -6.01 -1.87 -6.32
N SER A 48 -5.38 -3.02 -6.09
CA SER A 48 -5.95 -4.36 -6.34
C SER A 48 -7.16 -4.74 -5.47
N LYS A 49 -7.57 -3.89 -4.52
CA LYS A 49 -8.71 -4.15 -3.65
C LYS A 49 -10.03 -4.00 -4.42
N VAL A 50 -11.03 -4.76 -4.00
CA VAL A 50 -12.38 -4.76 -4.60
C VAL A 50 -13.45 -4.43 -3.56
N THR A 51 -13.22 -3.36 -2.78
CA THR A 51 -14.21 -2.83 -1.81
C THR A 51 -15.28 -2.03 -2.53
N GLU A 52 -16.38 -1.71 -1.83
CA GLU A 52 -17.47 -0.89 -2.38
C GLU A 52 -16.97 0.44 -2.94
N SER A 53 -16.06 1.14 -2.25
CA SER A 53 -15.50 2.39 -2.75
C SER A 53 -14.79 2.25 -4.11
N HIS A 54 -14.13 1.11 -4.37
CA HIS A 54 -13.49 0.83 -5.65
C HIS A 54 -14.53 0.54 -6.72
N ARG A 55 -15.59 -0.21 -6.40
CA ARG A 55 -16.69 -0.51 -7.32
C ARG A 55 -17.44 0.77 -7.69
N THR A 56 -17.76 1.63 -6.73
CA THR A 56 -18.40 2.93 -6.96
C THR A 56 -17.53 3.85 -7.80
N TYR A 57 -16.22 3.91 -7.54
CA TYR A 57 -15.29 4.72 -8.33
C TYR A 57 -15.23 4.24 -9.79
N ARG A 58 -15.17 2.93 -10.01
CA ARG A 58 -15.22 2.33 -11.36
C ARG A 58 -16.53 2.58 -12.07
N ALA A 59 -17.66 2.43 -11.38
CA ALA A 59 -18.99 2.70 -11.92
C ALA A 59 -19.12 4.16 -12.38
N ARG A 60 -18.56 5.13 -11.63
CA ARG A 60 -18.50 6.55 -12.03
C ARG A 60 -17.68 6.79 -13.30
N LEU A 61 -16.66 5.97 -13.54
CA LEU A 61 -15.83 6.01 -14.74
C LEU A 61 -16.41 5.19 -15.90
N GLY A 62 -17.59 4.58 -15.74
CA GLY A 62 -18.16 3.67 -16.74
C GLY A 62 -17.36 2.37 -16.92
N LEU A 63 -16.52 2.01 -15.95
CA LEU A 63 -15.67 0.83 -15.99
C LEU A 63 -16.34 -0.35 -15.27
N SER A 64 -15.95 -1.57 -15.66
CA SER A 64 -16.36 -2.79 -14.95
C SER A 64 -16.01 -2.71 -13.46
N PRO A 65 -16.92 -3.13 -12.54
CA PRO A 65 -16.73 -3.01 -11.09
C PRO A 65 -15.58 -3.89 -10.57
N VAL A 66 -15.16 -4.89 -11.33
CA VAL A 66 -14.02 -5.75 -11.02
C VAL A 66 -12.92 -5.48 -12.05
N PRO A 67 -11.67 -5.20 -11.64
CA PRO A 67 -10.56 -5.12 -12.58
C PRO A 67 -10.46 -6.45 -13.34
N ALA A 68 -10.22 -6.40 -14.66
CA ALA A 68 -9.84 -7.59 -15.41
C ALA A 68 -8.62 -8.19 -14.69
N GLY A 69 -8.79 -9.38 -14.11
CA GLY A 69 -7.80 -9.95 -13.21
C GLY A 69 -6.45 -9.97 -13.91
N ARG A 70 -5.42 -9.39 -13.26
CA ARG A 70 -4.04 -9.77 -13.59
C ARG A 70 -3.88 -11.22 -13.15
N GLY A 71 -4.19 -12.14 -14.04
CA GLY A 71 -3.74 -13.51 -13.92
C GLY A 71 -2.21 -13.52 -13.79
N GLY A 72 -1.74 -14.19 -12.74
CA GLY A 72 -0.39 -14.76 -12.68
C GLY A 72 0.73 -13.89 -12.12
N ARG A 73 1.28 -14.33 -10.98
CA ARG A 73 2.60 -14.94 -11.02
C ARG A 73 2.62 -16.14 -10.06
N ARG A 74 2.87 -17.32 -10.64
CA ARG A 74 3.33 -18.53 -9.95
C ARG A 74 4.74 -18.30 -9.42
#